data_AF-A0AAT9HEH2-F1
#
_entry.id   AF-A0AAT9HEH2-F1
#
_cell.length_a   1.000
_cell.length_b   1.000
_cell.length_c   1.000
_cell.angle_alpha   90.00
_cell.angle_beta   90.00
_cell.angle_gamma   90.00
#
_symmetry.space_group_name_H-M   'P 1'
#
loop_
_entity.id
_entity.type
_entity.pdbx_description
1 polymer ?
#
loop_
_entity_poly.entity_id
_entity_poly.type
_entity_poly.pdbx_seq_one_letter_code
_entity_poly.pdbx_strand_id
1 'polypeptide(L)'
;MPVVDDPPGELLATGPVVGLLHRNEVWHAWLFRATDFCRRAVESLETTHPYEVQAAVTFLDHALDRPRAEAAAARLGRLVREQRLAVLDPDDLDAYPVAPGYAPGEHHFPHDYARTPHSLARAWFTDEEMNRSLNHLAADQQDDGGWPIRWRQWSPAPTLEARPLVTIDALHTLQAYDRPLT
;
A
#
# COMPACT_ATOMS: atom_id res chain seq x y z
N MET A 1 -8.56 -12.13 21.01
CA MET A 1 -7.33 -11.37 21.34
C MET A 1 -7.62 -10.54 22.59
N PRO A 2 -6.68 -10.42 23.54
CA PRO A 2 -6.87 -9.50 24.66
C PRO A 2 -6.93 -8.06 24.12
N VAL A 3 -7.94 -7.31 24.53
CA VAL A 3 -8.00 -5.85 24.29
C VAL A 3 -7.16 -5.20 25.37
N VAL A 4 -6.14 -4.45 24.98
CA VAL A 4 -5.27 -3.71 25.90
C VAL A 4 -5.93 -2.35 26.17
N ASP A 5 -5.94 -1.90 27.43
CA ASP A 5 -6.34 -0.52 27.77
C ASP A 5 -5.26 0.46 27.26
N ASP A 6 -5.68 1.48 26.50
CA ASP A 6 -4.84 2.49 25.83
C ASP A 6 -3.78 1.90 24.86
N PRO A 7 -4.21 1.28 23.75
CA PRO A 7 -3.26 0.73 22.78
C PRO A 7 -2.41 1.88 22.19
N PRO A 8 -1.10 1.64 21.97
CA PRO A 8 -0.25 2.64 21.34
C PRO A 8 -0.77 2.97 19.94
N GLY A 9 -0.51 4.20 19.48
CA GLY A 9 -0.80 4.57 18.10
C GLY A 9 -0.04 3.66 17.12
N GLU A 10 -0.72 3.22 16.06
CA GLU A 10 -0.12 2.39 15.00
C GLU A 10 -0.11 3.16 13.68
N LEU A 11 1.00 3.03 12.94
CA LEU A 11 1.15 3.66 11.62
C LEU A 11 0.11 3.12 10.63
N LEU A 12 -0.16 1.83 10.68
CA LEU A 12 -1.13 1.15 9.83
C LEU A 12 -2.53 1.79 9.88
N ALA A 13 -3.00 2.17 11.07
CA ALA A 13 -4.30 2.80 11.26
C ALA A 13 -4.24 4.33 11.07
N THR A 14 -3.17 4.98 11.55
CA THR A 14 -3.11 6.44 11.65
C THR A 14 -2.67 7.08 10.33
N GLY A 15 -1.72 6.47 9.62
CA GLY A 15 -1.12 6.99 8.38
C GLY A 15 -2.16 7.30 7.29
N PRO A 16 -3.07 6.37 6.94
CA PRO A 16 -4.06 6.61 5.91
C PRO A 16 -5.01 7.76 6.24
N VAL A 17 -5.43 7.87 7.51
CA VAL A 17 -6.32 8.95 7.97
C VAL A 17 -5.60 10.30 7.87
N VAL A 18 -4.36 10.39 8.34
CA VAL A 18 -3.56 11.62 8.27
C VAL A 18 -3.29 12.02 6.82
N GLY A 19 -2.91 11.07 5.96
CA GLY A 19 -2.70 11.31 4.53
C GLY A 19 -3.95 11.85 3.84
N LEU A 20 -5.11 11.23 4.09
CA LEU A 20 -6.38 11.69 3.53
C LEU A 20 -6.75 13.09 4.00
N LEU A 21 -6.58 13.40 5.28
CA LEU A 21 -6.91 14.72 5.83
C LEU A 21 -5.98 15.82 5.30
N HIS A 22 -4.68 15.53 5.14
CA HIS A 22 -3.75 16.46 4.47
C HIS A 22 -4.14 16.70 3.02
N ARG A 23 -4.48 15.64 2.27
CA ARG A 23 -4.93 15.75 0.88
C ARG A 23 -6.14 16.68 0.73
N ASN A 24 -7.01 16.72 1.73
CA ASN A 24 -8.22 17.54 1.74
C ASN A 24 -8.06 18.85 2.52
N GLU A 25 -6.82 19.26 2.83
CA GLU A 25 -6.49 20.54 3.49
C GLU A 25 -7.25 20.76 4.82
N VAL A 26 -7.52 19.69 5.56
CA VAL A 26 -8.25 19.76 6.83
C VAL A 26 -7.36 20.34 7.93
N TRP A 27 -7.90 21.30 8.70
CA TRP A 27 -7.22 21.90 9.84
C TRP A 27 -7.83 21.46 11.16
N HIS A 28 -7.08 20.68 11.94
CA HIS A 28 -7.52 20.24 13.26
C HIS A 28 -6.34 19.99 14.22
N ALA A 29 -6.52 20.29 15.52
CA ALA A 29 -5.46 20.17 16.53
C ALA A 29 -4.87 18.74 16.61
N TRP A 30 -5.72 17.72 16.46
CA TRP A 30 -5.28 16.31 16.44
C TRP A 30 -4.35 16.01 15.26
N LEU A 31 -4.58 16.61 14.09
CA LEU A 31 -3.80 16.31 12.87
C LEU A 31 -2.33 16.69 13.03
N PHE A 32 -2.01 17.76 13.77
CA PHE A 32 -0.62 18.13 14.05
C PHE A 32 0.13 17.04 14.82
N ARG A 33 -0.49 16.51 15.89
CA ARG A 33 0.12 15.44 16.70
C ARG A 33 0.20 14.12 15.92
N ALA A 34 -0.85 13.79 15.16
CA ALA A 34 -0.90 12.60 14.34
C ALA A 34 0.14 12.64 13.20
N THR A 35 0.37 13.81 12.58
CA THR A 35 1.41 14.02 11.55
C THR A 35 2.81 13.79 12.12
N ASP A 36 3.09 14.37 13.28
CA ASP A 36 4.37 14.20 13.97
C ASP A 36 4.60 12.74 14.39
N PHE A 37 3.55 12.06 14.85
CA PHE A 37 3.57 10.61 15.10
C PHE A 37 3.90 9.81 13.83
N CYS A 38 3.12 9.96 12.75
CA CYS A 38 3.32 9.21 11.49
C CYS A 38 4.73 9.41 10.95
N ARG A 39 5.23 10.65 10.98
CA ARG A 39 6.59 10.96 10.56
C ARG A 39 7.64 10.19 11.36
N ARG A 40 7.58 10.24 12.69
CA ARG A 40 8.52 9.49 13.54
C ARG A 40 8.41 7.98 13.30
N ALA A 41 7.18 7.47 13.20
CA ALA A 41 6.94 6.05 12.97
C ALA A 41 7.61 5.58 11.67
N VAL A 42 7.36 6.29 10.55
CA VAL A 42 8.00 6.00 9.24
C VAL A 42 9.53 6.08 9.31
N GLU A 43 10.07 7.13 9.95
CA GLU A 43 11.52 7.33 10.08
C GLU A 43 12.19 6.23 10.93
N SER A 44 11.43 5.62 11.87
CA SER A 44 11.91 4.56 12.76
C SER A 44 11.77 3.14 12.21
N LEU A 45 11.10 2.94 11.07
CA LEU A 45 10.93 1.61 10.49
C LEU A 45 12.28 0.97 10.16
N GLU A 46 12.56 -0.20 10.70
CA GLU A 46 13.75 -1.02 10.37
C GLU A 46 13.34 -2.34 9.72
N THR A 47 12.30 -2.98 10.26
CA THR A 47 11.59 -4.12 9.67
C THR A 47 10.12 -3.75 9.56
N THR A 48 9.45 -4.17 8.49
CA THR A 48 8.05 -3.79 8.25
C THR A 48 7.32 -4.88 7.45
N HIS A 49 6.07 -4.63 7.11
CA HIS A 49 5.23 -5.51 6.31
C HIS A 49 4.42 -4.69 5.28
N PRO A 50 3.89 -5.32 4.21
CA PRO A 50 3.30 -4.61 3.08
C PRO A 50 2.21 -3.58 3.43
N TYR A 51 1.35 -3.87 4.40
CA TYR A 51 0.26 -2.96 4.77
C TYR A 51 0.75 -1.72 5.52
N GLU A 52 1.76 -1.86 6.38
CA GLU A 52 2.37 -0.72 7.05
C GLU A 52 3.12 0.18 6.05
N VAL A 53 3.75 -0.41 5.04
CA VAL A 53 4.35 0.34 3.92
C VAL A 53 3.28 1.11 3.13
N GLN A 54 2.14 0.49 2.79
CA GLN A 54 1.04 1.17 2.09
C GLN A 54 0.48 2.35 2.92
N ALA A 55 0.32 2.15 4.22
CA ALA A 55 -0.09 3.20 5.16
C ALA A 55 0.92 4.36 5.21
N ALA A 56 2.22 4.03 5.25
CA ALA A 56 3.30 5.01 5.20
C ALA A 56 3.28 5.81 3.89
N VAL A 57 3.15 5.15 2.75
CA VAL A 57 3.09 5.80 1.42
C VAL A 57 1.89 6.73 1.34
N THR A 58 0.71 6.28 1.77
CA THR A 58 -0.51 7.10 1.78
C THR A 58 -0.33 8.40 2.58
N PHE A 59 0.36 8.31 3.72
CA PHE A 59 0.74 9.49 4.50
C PHE A 59 1.76 10.37 3.76
N LEU A 60 2.86 9.80 3.27
CA LEU A 60 3.97 10.53 2.67
C LEU A 60 3.56 11.25 1.37
N ASP A 61 2.71 10.64 0.56
CA ASP A 61 2.21 11.22 -0.70
C ASP A 61 1.49 12.54 -0.48
N HIS A 62 0.92 12.75 0.70
CA HIS A 62 0.17 13.96 1.07
C HIS A 62 0.82 14.78 2.19
N ALA A 63 2.03 14.42 2.63
CA ALA A 63 2.76 15.18 3.64
C ALA A 63 3.14 16.58 3.13
N LEU A 64 2.91 17.60 3.96
CA LEU A 64 3.17 19.02 3.62
C LEU A 64 4.66 19.35 3.45
N ASP A 65 5.54 18.69 4.21
CA ASP A 65 7.00 18.85 4.10
C ASP A 65 7.53 17.93 2.99
N ARG A 66 7.50 18.44 1.75
CA ARG A 66 7.75 17.64 0.55
C ARG A 66 9.16 17.03 0.49
N PRO A 67 10.26 17.80 0.70
CA PRO A 67 11.62 17.24 0.65
C PRO A 67 11.86 16.17 1.73
N ARG A 68 11.34 16.38 2.95
CA ARG A 68 11.50 15.40 4.01
C ARG A 68 10.76 14.10 3.72
N ALA A 69 9.54 14.21 3.20
CA ALA A 69 8.75 13.03 2.90
C ALA A 69 9.26 12.28 1.65
N GLU A 70 9.88 12.95 0.69
CA GLU A 70 10.66 12.30 -0.39
C GLU A 70 11.84 11.51 0.15
N ALA A 71 12.63 12.08 1.07
CA ALA A 71 13.76 11.39 1.69
C ALA A 71 13.32 10.17 2.51
N ALA A 72 12.22 10.30 3.26
CA ALA A 72 11.61 9.19 3.99
C ALA A 72 11.08 8.10 3.04
N ALA A 73 10.40 8.46 1.95
CA ALA A 73 9.93 7.52 0.94
C ALA A 73 11.10 6.79 0.27
N ALA A 74 12.18 7.48 -0.08
CA ALA A 74 13.36 6.86 -0.67
C ALA A 74 14.02 5.83 0.28
N ARG A 75 14.04 6.11 1.60
CA ARG A 75 14.49 5.16 2.61
C ARG A 75 13.55 3.95 2.71
N LEU A 76 12.25 4.20 2.74
CA LEU A 76 11.23 3.15 2.80
C LEU A 76 11.30 2.23 1.57
N GLY A 77 11.50 2.77 0.37
CA GLY A 77 11.66 1.98 -0.85
C GLY A 77 12.88 1.05 -0.83
N ARG A 78 13.98 1.45 -0.15
CA ARG A 78 15.12 0.54 0.08
C ARG A 78 14.72 -0.63 0.98
N LEU A 79 13.99 -0.38 2.07
CA LEU A 79 13.48 -1.44 2.95
C LEU A 79 12.56 -2.40 2.19
N VAL A 80 11.67 -1.89 1.33
CA VAL A 80 10.78 -2.71 0.48
C VAL A 80 11.58 -3.66 -0.41
N ARG A 81 12.68 -3.19 -1.02
CA ARG A 81 13.55 -4.04 -1.84
C ARG A 81 14.38 -5.01 -1.03
N GLU A 82 15.03 -4.54 0.05
CA GLU A 82 15.87 -5.35 0.93
C GLU A 82 15.09 -6.51 1.57
N GLN A 83 13.84 -6.26 1.97
CA GLN A 83 12.95 -7.24 2.59
C GLN A 83 12.07 -7.99 1.56
N ARG A 84 12.25 -7.72 0.26
CA ARG A 84 11.50 -8.36 -0.85
C ARG A 84 9.98 -8.29 -0.67
N LEU A 85 9.47 -7.14 -0.20
CA LEU A 85 8.06 -6.92 0.08
C LEU A 85 7.22 -6.66 -1.18
N ALA A 86 7.87 -6.49 -2.34
CA ALA A 86 7.21 -6.31 -3.64
C ALA A 86 7.67 -7.43 -4.60
N VAL A 87 6.71 -8.17 -5.15
CA VAL A 87 6.93 -9.15 -6.22
C VAL A 87 7.22 -8.41 -7.52
N LEU A 88 8.47 -8.47 -7.98
CA LEU A 88 8.93 -7.83 -9.22
C LEU A 88 8.77 -8.74 -10.43
N ASP A 89 8.59 -10.04 -10.19
CA ASP A 89 8.34 -11.06 -11.19
C ASP A 89 7.12 -11.92 -10.78
N PRO A 90 5.92 -11.67 -11.34
CA PRO A 90 4.73 -12.44 -11.05
C PRO A 90 4.82 -13.94 -11.43
N ASP A 91 5.76 -14.31 -12.30
CA ASP A 91 5.95 -15.70 -12.74
C ASP A 91 6.84 -16.51 -11.75
N ASP A 92 7.50 -15.84 -10.79
CA ASP A 92 8.38 -16.44 -9.78
C ASP A 92 8.01 -15.98 -8.36
N LEU A 93 6.80 -16.31 -7.92
CA LEU A 93 6.29 -15.93 -6.59
C LEU A 93 7.10 -16.52 -5.43
N ASP A 94 7.68 -17.71 -5.63
CA ASP A 94 8.45 -18.43 -4.60
C ASP A 94 9.75 -17.69 -4.20
N ALA A 95 10.26 -16.80 -5.06
CA ALA A 95 11.40 -15.95 -4.74
C ALA A 95 11.10 -14.84 -3.71
N TYR A 96 9.81 -14.60 -3.43
CA TYR A 96 9.32 -13.52 -2.57
C TYR A 96 8.60 -14.07 -1.34
N PRO A 97 9.15 -13.90 -0.13
CA PRO A 97 8.52 -14.40 1.07
C PRO A 97 7.23 -13.63 1.37
N VAL A 98 6.19 -14.37 1.76
CA VAL A 98 4.99 -13.78 2.36
C VAL A 98 5.30 -13.39 3.81
N ALA A 99 4.92 -12.18 4.22
CA ALA A 99 5.20 -11.67 5.56
C ALA A 99 4.53 -12.52 6.66
N PRO A 100 5.13 -12.68 7.86
CA PRO A 100 4.51 -13.42 8.94
C PRO A 100 3.11 -12.89 9.29
N GLY A 101 2.14 -13.79 9.46
CA GLY A 101 0.75 -13.44 9.78
C GLY A 101 -0.18 -13.23 8.57
N TYR A 102 0.37 -13.19 7.36
CA TYR A 102 -0.39 -13.07 6.11
C TYR A 102 -0.91 -14.43 5.63
N ALA A 103 -1.91 -14.44 4.77
CA ALA A 103 -2.40 -15.66 4.14
C ALA A 103 -1.36 -16.23 3.16
N PRO A 104 -1.32 -17.56 2.95
CA PRO A 104 -0.54 -18.14 1.86
C PRO A 104 -0.90 -17.48 0.52
N GLY A 105 0.11 -17.03 -0.21
CA GLY A 105 -0.08 -16.37 -1.52
C GLY A 105 -0.50 -14.89 -1.44
N GLU A 106 -0.53 -14.27 -0.26
CA GLU A 106 -0.86 -12.85 -0.09
C GLU A 106 0.33 -11.94 -0.45
N HIS A 107 0.75 -12.05 -1.71
CA HIS A 107 1.80 -11.25 -2.31
C HIS A 107 1.33 -9.83 -2.62
N HIS A 108 2.29 -8.92 -2.59
CA HIS A 108 2.09 -7.52 -2.95
C HIS A 108 3.02 -7.17 -4.10
N PHE A 109 2.53 -6.32 -4.98
CA PHE A 109 3.17 -5.96 -6.24
C PHE A 109 3.47 -4.46 -6.27
N PRO A 110 4.35 -3.99 -7.17
CA PRO A 110 4.63 -2.57 -7.34
C PRO A 110 3.38 -1.67 -7.43
N HIS A 111 2.29 -2.15 -8.07
CA HIS A 111 1.04 -1.39 -8.20
C HIS A 111 0.30 -1.19 -6.86
N ASP A 112 0.51 -2.06 -5.87
CA ASP A 112 -0.11 -1.93 -4.55
C ASP A 112 0.50 -0.76 -3.74
N TYR A 113 1.78 -0.46 -4.00
CA TYR A 113 2.51 0.64 -3.38
C TYR A 113 2.40 1.94 -4.18
N ALA A 114 2.57 1.84 -5.50
CA ALA A 114 2.51 2.97 -6.43
C ALA A 114 1.19 2.93 -7.22
N ARG A 115 0.07 3.22 -6.56
CA ARG A 115 -1.27 3.20 -7.17
C ARG A 115 -1.49 4.30 -8.22
N THR A 116 -0.67 5.35 -8.19
CA THR A 116 -0.72 6.44 -9.17
C THR A 116 0.70 6.82 -9.59
N PRO A 117 0.91 7.34 -10.81
CA PRO A 117 2.22 7.80 -11.27
C PRO A 117 2.80 8.95 -10.45
N HIS A 118 1.96 9.65 -9.66
CA HIS A 118 2.36 10.76 -8.80
C HIS A 118 2.76 10.32 -7.38
N SER A 119 2.54 9.05 -7.02
CA SER A 119 2.96 8.52 -5.73
C SER A 119 4.49 8.55 -5.61
N LEU A 120 5.01 8.87 -4.43
CA LEU A 120 6.45 8.79 -4.15
C LEU A 120 6.98 7.37 -4.30
N ALA A 121 6.13 6.36 -4.06
CA ALA A 121 6.49 4.97 -4.25
C ALA A 121 6.77 4.62 -5.72
N ARG A 122 6.31 5.44 -6.68
CA ARG A 122 6.57 5.22 -8.10
C ARG A 122 8.06 5.21 -8.42
N ALA A 123 8.86 6.00 -7.71
CA ALA A 123 10.31 6.09 -7.89
C ALA A 123 11.06 4.84 -7.39
N TRP A 124 10.40 3.93 -6.66
CA TRP A 124 11.04 2.72 -6.14
C TRP A 124 11.23 1.65 -7.21
N PHE A 125 10.45 1.73 -8.28
CA PHE A 125 10.33 0.71 -9.31
C PHE A 125 10.72 1.30 -10.67
N THR A 126 11.42 0.50 -11.45
CA THR A 126 11.67 0.79 -12.87
C THR A 126 10.37 0.74 -13.66
N ASP A 127 10.37 1.36 -14.85
CA ASP A 127 9.23 1.33 -15.75
C ASP A 127 8.84 -0.11 -16.13
N GLU A 128 9.84 -0.98 -16.31
CA GLU A 128 9.63 -2.38 -16.65
C GLU A 128 8.97 -3.17 -15.50
N GLU A 129 9.45 -3.00 -14.26
CA GLU A 129 8.83 -3.62 -13.07
C GLU A 129 7.38 -3.13 -12.89
N MET A 130 7.13 -1.83 -13.08
CA MET A 130 5.78 -1.27 -13.03
C MET A 130 4.90 -1.81 -14.16
N ASN A 131 5.41 -1.90 -15.38
CA ASN A 131 4.66 -2.43 -16.52
C ASN A 131 4.25 -3.88 -16.30
N ARG A 132 5.18 -4.73 -15.83
CA ARG A 132 4.89 -6.13 -15.52
C ARG A 132 3.83 -6.25 -14.43
N SER A 133 3.99 -5.47 -13.37
CA SER A 133 3.03 -5.38 -12.26
C SER A 133 1.62 -4.95 -12.72
N LEU A 134 1.52 -3.94 -13.59
CA LEU A 134 0.23 -3.47 -14.13
C LEU A 134 -0.39 -4.46 -15.11
N ASN A 135 0.42 -5.15 -15.92
CA ASN A 135 -0.07 -6.23 -16.79
C ASN A 135 -0.62 -7.39 -15.96
N HIS A 136 0.06 -7.76 -14.88
CA HIS A 136 -0.44 -8.76 -13.93
C HIS A 136 -1.76 -8.32 -13.30
N LEU A 137 -1.87 -7.06 -12.84
CA LEU A 137 -3.14 -6.53 -12.35
C LEU A 137 -4.24 -6.63 -13.41
N ALA A 138 -3.99 -6.22 -14.65
CA ALA A 138 -5.00 -6.31 -15.71
C ALA A 138 -5.42 -7.76 -16.02
N ALA A 139 -4.47 -8.69 -16.03
CA ALA A 139 -4.72 -10.11 -16.30
C ALA A 139 -5.50 -10.82 -15.18
N ASP A 140 -5.48 -10.29 -13.96
CA ASP A 140 -6.18 -10.85 -12.81
C ASP A 140 -7.69 -10.51 -12.76
N GLN A 141 -8.20 -9.74 -13.72
CA GLN A 141 -9.63 -9.50 -13.87
C GLN A 141 -10.37 -10.83 -14.11
N GLN A 142 -11.42 -11.09 -13.34
CA GLN A 142 -12.23 -12.30 -13.44
C GLN A 142 -13.36 -12.14 -14.46
N ASP A 143 -13.99 -13.25 -14.87
CA ASP A 143 -15.07 -13.27 -15.87
C ASP A 143 -16.27 -12.35 -15.53
N ASP A 144 -16.47 -12.04 -14.24
CA ASP A 144 -17.52 -11.14 -13.76
C ASP A 144 -17.09 -9.65 -13.76
N GLY A 145 -15.90 -9.35 -14.26
CA GLY A 145 -15.32 -8.02 -14.39
C GLY A 145 -14.65 -7.49 -13.14
N GLY A 146 -14.67 -8.21 -12.01
CA GLY A 146 -14.03 -7.78 -10.78
C GLY A 146 -12.70 -8.49 -10.51
N TRP A 147 -12.05 -8.12 -9.40
CA TRP A 147 -10.76 -8.66 -8.99
C TRP A 147 -10.88 -9.62 -7.79
N PRO A 148 -9.98 -10.60 -7.67
CA PRO A 148 -9.93 -11.50 -6.53
C PRO A 148 -9.39 -10.78 -5.29
N ILE A 149 -9.84 -11.20 -4.10
CA ILE A 149 -9.14 -10.88 -2.87
C ILE A 149 -7.98 -11.87 -2.68
N ARG A 150 -6.78 -11.36 -2.40
CA ARG A 150 -5.57 -12.17 -2.21
C ARG A 150 -5.30 -12.51 -0.74
N TRP A 151 -5.98 -11.86 0.19
CA TRP A 151 -5.83 -12.10 1.62
C TRP A 151 -6.79 -13.17 2.15
N ARG A 152 -6.59 -13.54 3.42
CA ARG A 152 -7.30 -14.65 4.06
C ARG A 152 -8.82 -14.50 4.00
N GLN A 153 -9.47 -15.46 3.34
CA GLN A 153 -10.92 -15.61 3.32
C GLN A 153 -11.36 -16.54 4.45
N TRP A 154 -11.68 -15.97 5.61
CA TRP A 154 -12.06 -16.75 6.79
C TRP A 154 -13.57 -17.02 6.88
N SER A 155 -14.39 -16.29 6.10
CA SER A 155 -15.80 -16.59 5.86
C SER A 155 -16.29 -15.92 4.57
N PRO A 156 -17.46 -16.31 4.01
CA PRO A 156 -17.97 -15.73 2.76
C PRO A 156 -18.37 -14.25 2.86
N ALA A 157 -18.84 -13.79 4.01
CA ALA A 157 -19.39 -12.43 4.15
C ALA A 157 -18.33 -11.31 3.95
N PRO A 158 -17.16 -11.34 4.62
CA PRO A 158 -16.09 -10.38 4.38
C PRO A 158 -15.60 -10.37 2.92
N THR A 159 -15.65 -11.52 2.23
CA THR A 159 -15.31 -11.58 0.79
C THR A 159 -16.28 -10.75 -0.04
N LEU A 160 -17.58 -10.84 0.25
CA LEU A 160 -18.61 -10.06 -0.46
C LEU A 160 -18.50 -8.56 -0.18
N GLU A 161 -18.10 -8.17 1.03
CA GLU A 161 -17.89 -6.76 1.41
C GLU A 161 -16.60 -6.18 0.79
N ALA A 162 -15.54 -6.98 0.71
CA ALA A 162 -14.23 -6.55 0.25
C ALA A 162 -14.09 -6.49 -1.27
N ARG A 163 -14.64 -7.46 -2.01
CA ARG A 163 -14.43 -7.57 -3.47
C ARG A 163 -14.77 -6.30 -4.26
N PRO A 164 -15.88 -5.59 -3.97
CA PRO A 164 -16.17 -4.33 -4.65
C PRO A 164 -15.08 -3.27 -4.45
N LEU A 165 -14.54 -3.16 -3.24
CA LEU A 165 -13.44 -2.22 -2.94
C LEU A 165 -12.17 -2.60 -3.71
N VAL A 166 -11.79 -3.87 -3.70
CA VAL A 166 -10.63 -4.36 -4.47
C VAL A 166 -10.77 -4.10 -5.96
N THR A 167 -11.98 -4.28 -6.49
CA THR A 167 -12.28 -4.00 -7.90
C THR A 167 -12.14 -2.52 -8.23
N ILE A 168 -12.71 -1.63 -7.40
CA ILE A 168 -12.59 -0.18 -7.59
C ILE A 168 -11.12 0.26 -7.53
N ASP A 169 -10.36 -0.26 -6.57
CA ASP A 169 -8.94 0.04 -6.41
C ASP A 169 -8.12 -0.40 -7.65
N ALA A 170 -8.39 -1.59 -8.18
CA ALA A 170 -7.75 -2.08 -9.40
C ALA A 170 -8.07 -1.19 -10.61
N LEU A 171 -9.34 -0.86 -10.82
CA LEU A 171 -9.78 0.00 -11.92
C LEU A 171 -9.16 1.40 -11.83
N HIS A 172 -9.17 2.02 -10.64
CA HIS A 172 -8.57 3.33 -10.41
C HIS A 172 -7.06 3.31 -10.67
N THR A 173 -6.37 2.24 -10.26
CA THR A 173 -4.94 2.09 -10.49
C THR A 173 -4.63 1.95 -11.98
N LEU A 174 -5.33 1.05 -12.69
CA LEU A 174 -5.18 0.86 -14.14
C LEU A 174 -5.46 2.17 -14.90
N GLN A 175 -6.55 2.86 -14.55
CA GLN A 175 -6.90 4.14 -15.15
C GLN A 175 -5.84 5.22 -14.88
N ALA A 176 -5.29 5.29 -13.67
CA ALA A 176 -4.25 6.27 -13.33
C ALA A 176 -2.95 6.08 -14.13
N TYR A 177 -2.73 4.89 -14.71
CA TYR A 177 -1.61 4.57 -15.59
C TYR A 177 -2.02 4.46 -17.07
N ASP A 178 -3.19 5.00 -17.44
CA ASP A 178 -3.72 4.99 -18.81
C ASP A 178 -3.79 3.57 -19.42
N ARG A 179 -4.08 2.56 -18.59
CA ARG A 179 -4.27 1.18 -19.05
C ARG A 179 -5.68 0.98 -19.58
N PRO A 180 -5.84 0.18 -20.66
CA PRO A 180 -7.16 -0.15 -21.17
C PRO A 180 -7.93 -0.96 -20.11
N LEU A 181 -9.19 -0.60 -19.90
CA LEU A 181 -10.13 -1.39 -19.12
C LEU A 181 -10.93 -2.27 -20.09
N THR A 182 -10.88 -3.58 -19.88
CA THR A 182 -11.64 -4.57 -20.66
C THR A 182 -12.95 -4.93 -19.99
#